data_AF-A0A348WGF2-F1
#
_entry.id   AF-A0A348WGF2-F1
#
_cell.length_a   1.000
_cell.length_b   1.000
_cell.length_c   1.000
_cell.angle_alpha   90.00
_cell.angle_beta   90.00
_cell.angle_gamma   90.00
#
_symmetry.space_group_name_H-M   'P 1'
#
loop_
_entity.id
_entity.type
_entity.pdbx_description
1 polymer ?
#
loop_
_entity_poly.entity_id
_entity_poly.type
_entity_poly.pdbx_seq_one_letter_code
_entity_poly.pdbx_strand_id
1 'polypeptide(L)'
;MACLSIGLAGCGERPVARVAPPSPAAQQQQIYVATQRNLREPGNSFGEKRPTKLNFVGMTVSVPPTHKIGQIEWPDDTPDANTDFVITESRHFATGAAMRNDLLRRRKPGENETVLFVHGYNNTLSDALYRFAQIKNDFGVTAPAALYSWPSAGDPRGYAYDRDSVLFARDDMEETLRLLSQGNDKVFILAHSMGAHLTMEVLRQAALRGDKRLLSRISGVALMSPDIDPDLFRKQADAIGTLPQPFVIFTSREDRALGLISFITGRKARLGRLDSAEQVKGLNVSLMDFTELGGEGSDPLKHSVAVTSPLAVGVVRGMIEQAGAGGSRFGDYMVLKATP
;
A
#
# COMPACT_ATOMS: atom_id res chain seq x y z
N MET A 1 5.68 -44.83 17.67
CA MET A 1 6.59 -43.80 17.11
C MET A 1 6.03 -43.45 15.73
N ALA A 2 5.20 -42.41 15.64
CA ALA A 2 4.54 -42.02 14.39
C ALA A 2 5.36 -40.91 13.73
N CYS A 3 6.00 -41.22 12.61
CA CYS A 3 6.71 -40.23 11.79
C CYS A 3 5.69 -39.31 11.12
N LEU A 4 5.70 -38.04 11.53
CA LEU A 4 4.95 -36.97 10.90
C LEU A 4 5.71 -36.55 9.64
N SER A 5 5.27 -37.03 8.49
CA SER A 5 5.76 -36.61 7.18
C SER A 5 5.31 -35.17 6.90
N ILE A 6 6.20 -34.20 7.13
CA ILE A 6 6.00 -32.81 6.71
C ILE A 6 6.18 -32.79 5.19
N GLY A 7 5.05 -32.67 4.47
CA GLY A 7 5.06 -32.43 3.03
C GLY A 7 5.68 -31.07 2.74
N LEU A 8 6.86 -31.06 2.13
CA LEU A 8 7.44 -29.90 1.47
C LEU A 8 6.56 -29.57 0.26
N ALA A 9 5.60 -28.67 0.44
CA ALA A 9 4.95 -28.02 -0.69
C ALA A 9 6.05 -27.22 -1.43
N GLY A 10 6.33 -27.62 -2.67
CA GLY A 10 7.35 -27.00 -3.51
C GLY A 10 7.14 -25.49 -3.63
N CYS A 11 8.23 -24.73 -3.55
CA CYS A 11 8.24 -23.32 -3.88
C CYS A 11 7.87 -23.15 -5.35
N GLY A 12 6.60 -22.86 -5.65
CA GLY A 12 6.21 -22.37 -6.97
C GLY A 12 6.99 -21.09 -7.27
N GLU A 13 7.39 -20.91 -8.53
CA GLU A 13 8.01 -19.66 -8.97
C GLU A 13 7.07 -18.48 -8.67
N ARG A 14 7.62 -17.42 -8.08
CA ARG A 14 6.83 -16.24 -7.74
C ARG A 14 6.36 -15.56 -9.04
N PRO A 15 5.05 -15.27 -9.21
CA PRO A 15 4.57 -14.58 -10.39
C PRO A 15 5.27 -13.24 -10.60
N VAL A 16 5.54 -12.88 -11.85
CA VAL A 16 6.25 -11.65 -12.23
C VAL A 16 5.42 -10.88 -13.25
N ALA A 17 5.43 -9.55 -13.13
CA ALA A 17 4.76 -8.70 -14.10
C ALA A 17 5.35 -8.89 -15.51
N ARG A 18 4.50 -9.04 -16.51
CA ARG A 18 4.89 -9.22 -17.92
C ARG A 18 4.40 -8.05 -18.77
N VAL A 19 5.02 -7.90 -19.94
CA VAL A 19 4.63 -6.91 -20.95
C VAL A 19 3.84 -7.60 -22.05
N ALA A 20 2.74 -6.99 -22.47
CA ALA A 20 1.97 -7.43 -23.64
C ALA A 20 1.32 -6.22 -24.34
N PRO A 21 0.94 -6.34 -25.63
CA PRO A 21 0.18 -5.31 -26.32
C PRO A 21 -1.13 -4.97 -25.59
N PRO A 22 -1.61 -3.72 -25.65
CA PRO A 22 -2.86 -3.34 -25.00
C PRO A 22 -4.07 -3.99 -25.69
N SER A 23 -5.11 -4.29 -24.90
CA SER A 23 -6.44 -4.65 -25.42
C SER A 23 -7.39 -3.45 -25.35
N PRO A 24 -8.16 -3.16 -26.40
CA PRO A 24 -9.18 -2.10 -26.39
C PRO A 24 -10.28 -2.31 -25.32
N ALA A 25 -10.52 -3.55 -24.90
CA ALA A 25 -11.53 -3.88 -23.89
C ALA A 25 -11.00 -3.77 -22.45
N ALA A 26 -9.69 -3.60 -22.26
CA ALA A 26 -9.05 -3.57 -20.95
C ALA A 26 -8.92 -2.16 -20.38
N GLN A 27 -9.02 -2.03 -19.05
CA GLN A 27 -8.85 -0.75 -18.37
C GLN A 27 -7.38 -0.44 -18.13
N GLN A 28 -6.95 0.79 -18.38
CA GLN A 28 -5.55 1.19 -18.22
C GLN A 28 -5.34 1.97 -16.92
N GLN A 29 -4.44 1.49 -16.07
CA GLN A 29 -4.08 2.10 -14.79
C GLN A 29 -2.64 2.63 -14.85
N GLN A 30 -2.50 3.95 -15.02
CA GLN A 30 -1.20 4.62 -14.96
C GLN A 30 -0.73 4.75 -13.50
N ILE A 31 0.46 4.24 -13.21
CA ILE A 31 1.10 4.32 -11.89
C ILE A 31 2.50 4.92 -12.05
N TYR A 32 2.85 5.83 -11.15
CA TYR A 32 4.20 6.43 -11.08
C TYR A 32 4.95 5.86 -9.89
N VAL A 33 6.07 5.20 -10.14
CA VAL A 33 6.85 4.50 -9.13
C VAL A 33 8.08 5.31 -8.75
N ALA A 34 8.27 5.53 -7.45
CA ALA A 34 9.53 5.91 -6.84
C ALA A 34 10.10 4.70 -6.09
N THR A 35 11.34 4.31 -6.37
CA THR A 35 11.95 3.11 -5.76
C THR A 35 13.47 3.20 -5.71
N GLN A 36 14.09 2.63 -4.69
CA GLN A 36 15.55 2.42 -4.66
C GLN A 36 15.98 1.24 -5.54
N ARG A 37 15.05 0.35 -5.91
CA ARG A 37 15.40 -0.86 -6.68
C ARG A 37 16.01 -0.48 -8.03
N ASN A 38 16.98 -1.27 -8.48
CA ASN A 38 17.50 -1.15 -9.83
C ASN A 38 16.41 -1.63 -10.82
N LEU A 39 15.96 -0.73 -11.70
CA LEU A 39 14.90 -1.07 -12.67
C LEU A 39 15.40 -1.96 -13.82
N ARG A 40 16.72 -2.11 -13.99
CA ARG A 40 17.34 -2.98 -15.00
C ARG A 40 17.62 -4.39 -14.48
N GLU A 41 17.78 -4.53 -13.16
CA GLU A 41 18.03 -5.78 -12.46
C GLU A 41 17.10 -5.83 -11.24
N PRO A 42 15.82 -6.20 -11.40
CA PRO A 42 14.80 -6.04 -10.35
C PRO A 42 14.99 -6.93 -9.12
N GLY A 43 15.96 -7.85 -9.14
CA GLY A 43 16.29 -8.72 -8.03
C GLY A 43 17.35 -8.09 -7.14
N ASN A 44 16.95 -7.30 -6.14
CA ASN A 44 17.82 -7.15 -4.98
C ASN A 44 17.76 -8.48 -4.24
N SER A 45 18.85 -9.25 -4.28
CA SER A 45 18.92 -10.51 -3.55
C SER A 45 18.96 -10.23 -2.05
N PHE A 46 18.45 -11.17 -1.26
CA PHE A 46 18.58 -11.14 0.18
C PHE A 46 20.07 -11.00 0.58
N GLY A 47 20.43 -9.93 1.30
CA GLY A 47 21.80 -9.67 1.77
C GLY A 47 22.66 -8.77 0.87
N GLU A 48 22.15 -8.31 -0.29
CA GLU A 48 22.87 -7.36 -1.14
C GLU A 48 22.88 -5.92 -0.57
N LYS A 49 23.84 -5.11 -1.04
CA LYS A 49 23.97 -3.71 -0.64
C LYS A 49 22.73 -2.92 -1.09
N ARG A 50 22.03 -2.31 -0.14
CA ARG A 50 20.86 -1.48 -0.43
C ARG A 50 21.25 -0.30 -1.32
N PRO A 51 20.56 -0.07 -2.46
CA PRO A 51 20.78 1.11 -3.27
C PRO A 51 20.36 2.36 -2.51
N THR A 52 21.05 3.47 -2.75
CA THR A 52 20.85 4.75 -2.02
C THR A 52 20.24 5.86 -2.89
N LYS A 53 19.84 5.55 -4.13
CA LYS A 53 19.31 6.54 -5.07
C LYS A 53 17.92 6.13 -5.53
N LEU A 54 16.99 7.07 -5.47
CA LEU A 54 15.66 6.90 -6.05
C LEU A 54 15.72 6.84 -7.58
N ASN A 55 15.02 5.85 -8.11
CA ASN A 55 14.67 5.68 -9.51
C ASN A 55 13.18 5.99 -9.69
N PHE A 56 12.85 6.56 -10.85
CA PHE A 56 11.51 7.03 -11.18
C PHE A 56 11.04 6.43 -12.50
N VAL A 57 9.87 5.80 -12.49
CA VAL A 57 9.29 5.17 -13.69
C VAL A 57 7.78 5.27 -13.69
N GLY A 58 7.18 5.59 -14.83
CA GLY A 58 5.75 5.51 -15.05
C GLY A 58 5.43 4.20 -15.77
N MET A 59 4.49 3.43 -15.24
CA MET A 59 4.04 2.17 -15.85
C MET A 59 2.53 2.20 -16.02
N THR A 60 2.06 1.81 -17.20
CA THR A 60 0.63 1.59 -17.47
C THR A 60 0.34 0.12 -17.33
N VAL A 61 -0.53 -0.23 -16.37
CA VAL A 61 -0.99 -1.59 -16.15
C VAL A 61 -2.37 -1.75 -16.78
N SER A 62 -2.51 -2.73 -17.67
CA SER A 62 -3.78 -3.15 -18.22
C SER A 62 -4.47 -4.09 -17.24
N VAL A 63 -5.73 -3.82 -16.94
CA VAL A 63 -6.63 -4.68 -16.15
C VAL A 63 -7.61 -5.33 -17.12
N PRO A 64 -7.67 -6.67 -17.19
CA PRO A 64 -8.41 -7.37 -18.24
C PRO A 64 -9.93 -7.20 -18.05
N PRO A 65 -10.74 -7.28 -19.13
CA PRO A 65 -12.20 -7.26 -19.03
C PRO A 65 -12.79 -8.44 -18.23
N THR A 66 -12.01 -9.51 -18.07
CA THR A 66 -12.37 -10.71 -17.28
C THR A 66 -12.07 -10.56 -15.79
N HIS A 67 -11.55 -9.40 -15.37
CA HIS A 67 -11.08 -9.16 -14.00
C HIS A 67 -12.14 -9.42 -12.93
N LYS A 68 -11.74 -10.14 -11.88
CA LYS A 68 -12.53 -10.39 -10.69
C LYS A 68 -12.04 -9.51 -9.55
N ILE A 69 -12.98 -8.81 -8.92
CA ILE A 69 -12.71 -7.94 -7.78
C ILE A 69 -11.85 -8.66 -6.73
N GLY A 70 -10.78 -8.00 -6.29
CA GLY A 70 -9.87 -8.49 -5.26
C GLY A 70 -8.78 -9.45 -5.74
N GLN A 71 -8.88 -9.95 -6.97
CA GLN A 71 -7.93 -10.90 -7.56
C GLN A 71 -6.89 -10.17 -8.40
N ILE A 72 -5.79 -10.85 -8.70
CA ILE A 72 -4.84 -10.38 -9.71
C ILE A 72 -4.68 -11.56 -10.65
N GLU A 73 -5.16 -11.41 -11.88
CA GLU A 73 -5.00 -12.38 -12.96
C GLU A 73 -3.56 -12.28 -13.46
N TRP A 74 -2.66 -13.05 -12.84
CA TRP A 74 -1.24 -13.07 -13.21
C TRP A 74 -1.04 -13.75 -14.56
N PRO A 75 -0.19 -13.19 -15.43
CA PRO A 75 0.12 -13.82 -16.71
C PRO A 75 0.97 -15.08 -16.52
N ASP A 76 0.65 -16.12 -17.30
CA ASP A 76 1.52 -17.27 -17.51
C ASP A 76 2.64 -16.91 -18.52
N ASP A 77 3.25 -17.91 -19.18
CA ASP A 77 4.35 -17.69 -20.14
C ASP A 77 3.95 -16.87 -21.38
N THR A 78 2.65 -16.85 -21.71
CA THR A 78 2.08 -16.08 -22.83
C THR A 78 1.12 -15.00 -22.32
N PRO A 79 1.61 -13.80 -21.98
CA PRO A 79 0.78 -12.74 -21.40
C PRO A 79 -0.24 -12.16 -22.40
N ASP A 80 -1.50 -12.02 -21.98
CA ASP A 80 -2.58 -11.44 -22.79
C ASP A 80 -3.38 -10.38 -21.99
N ALA A 81 -3.46 -9.16 -22.49
CA ALA A 81 -4.23 -8.07 -21.87
C ALA A 81 -5.75 -8.33 -21.79
N ASN A 82 -6.29 -9.34 -22.48
CA ASN A 82 -7.70 -9.73 -22.38
C ASN A 82 -8.00 -10.63 -21.17
N THR A 83 -6.99 -11.30 -20.63
CA THR A 83 -7.14 -12.26 -19.52
C THR A 83 -6.30 -11.90 -18.30
N ASP A 84 -5.20 -11.17 -18.49
CA ASP A 84 -4.18 -10.97 -17.48
C ASP A 84 -3.94 -9.49 -17.19
N PHE A 85 -3.41 -9.24 -16.01
CA PHE A 85 -2.71 -8.00 -15.70
C PHE A 85 -1.39 -7.96 -16.45
N VAL A 86 -1.19 -6.94 -17.27
CA VAL A 86 0.03 -6.76 -18.06
C VAL A 86 0.49 -5.32 -18.07
N ILE A 87 1.79 -5.08 -18.25
CA ILE A 87 2.34 -3.74 -18.48
C ILE A 87 2.25 -3.45 -19.97
N THR A 88 1.57 -2.36 -20.35
CA THR A 88 1.41 -1.95 -21.76
C THR A 88 2.34 -0.80 -22.14
N GLU A 89 2.77 -0.01 -21.17
CA GLU A 89 3.71 1.09 -21.35
C GLU A 89 4.63 1.21 -20.14
N SER A 90 5.91 1.52 -20.37
CA SER A 90 6.87 1.86 -19.32
C SER A 90 7.73 3.03 -19.78
N ARG A 91 7.89 4.02 -18.90
CA ARG A 91 8.65 5.24 -19.16
C ARG A 91 9.53 5.61 -17.98
N HIS A 92 10.84 5.59 -18.21
CA HIS A 92 11.81 6.05 -17.23
C HIS A 92 11.88 7.57 -17.18
N PHE A 93 12.05 8.13 -15.98
CA PHE A 93 12.26 9.54 -15.76
C PHE A 93 13.65 9.79 -15.16
N ALA A 94 14.37 10.77 -15.70
CA ALA A 94 15.70 11.13 -15.21
C ALA A 94 15.67 11.73 -13.80
N THR A 95 14.55 12.38 -13.43
CA THR A 95 14.39 13.04 -12.14
C THR A 95 12.96 12.86 -11.61
N GLY A 96 12.80 12.95 -10.28
CA GLY A 96 11.48 12.94 -9.65
C GLY A 96 10.62 14.12 -10.10
N ALA A 97 11.20 15.29 -10.36
CA ALA A 97 10.48 16.45 -10.88
C ALA A 97 9.87 16.18 -12.27
N ALA A 98 10.61 15.49 -13.16
CA ALA A 98 10.09 15.11 -14.47
C ALA A 98 8.93 14.11 -14.35
N MET A 99 9.05 13.12 -13.46
CA MET A 99 7.97 12.17 -13.16
C MET A 99 6.73 12.89 -12.62
N ARG A 100 6.90 13.77 -11.62
CA ARG A 100 5.80 14.56 -11.06
C ARG A 100 5.13 15.42 -12.12
N ASN A 101 5.88 16.08 -12.99
CA ASN A 101 5.29 16.87 -14.06
C ASN A 101 4.48 16.02 -15.04
N ASP A 102 4.88 14.77 -15.31
CA ASP A 102 4.07 13.82 -16.09
C ASP A 102 2.78 13.45 -15.34
N LEU A 103 2.90 13.11 -14.05
CA LEU A 103 1.78 12.78 -13.16
C LEU A 103 0.74 13.90 -13.15
N LEU A 104 1.18 15.15 -12.95
CA LEU A 104 0.27 16.29 -12.85
C LEU A 104 -0.39 16.67 -14.18
N ARG A 105 0.21 16.33 -15.32
CA ARG A 105 -0.43 16.54 -16.64
C ARG A 105 -1.60 15.60 -16.89
N ARG A 106 -1.66 14.48 -16.17
CA ARG A 106 -2.72 13.47 -16.33
C ARG A 106 -3.87 13.61 -15.33
N ARG A 107 -3.78 14.54 -14.39
CA ARG A 107 -4.86 14.81 -13.42
C ARG A 107 -6.03 15.52 -14.08
N LYS A 108 -7.25 15.29 -13.57
CA LYS A 108 -8.42 16.04 -14.05
C LYS A 108 -8.33 17.51 -13.58
N PRO A 109 -8.92 18.47 -14.30
CA PRO A 109 -9.00 19.85 -13.84
C PRO A 109 -9.60 19.93 -12.43
N GLY A 110 -8.94 20.65 -11.52
CA GLY A 110 -9.37 20.78 -10.12
C GLY A 110 -8.85 19.71 -9.17
N GLU A 111 -8.29 18.59 -9.67
CA GLU A 111 -7.64 17.60 -8.81
C GLU A 111 -6.26 18.10 -8.35
N ASN A 112 -6.03 18.09 -7.04
CA ASN A 112 -4.74 18.40 -6.43
C ASN A 112 -4.27 17.31 -5.47
N GLU A 113 -4.92 16.15 -5.45
CA GLU A 113 -4.60 15.05 -4.55
C GLU A 113 -4.02 13.88 -5.34
N THR A 114 -2.88 13.35 -4.88
CA THR A 114 -2.27 12.12 -5.39
C THR A 114 -2.42 11.02 -4.34
N VAL A 115 -2.85 9.84 -4.75
CA VAL A 115 -2.84 8.66 -3.88
C VAL A 115 -1.45 8.02 -3.94
N LEU A 116 -0.77 7.95 -2.80
CA LEU A 116 0.49 7.25 -2.64
C LEU A 116 0.24 5.90 -1.99
N PHE A 117 0.56 4.81 -2.69
CA PHE A 117 0.57 3.46 -2.13
C PHE A 117 1.95 3.08 -1.61
N VAL A 118 1.99 2.50 -0.41
CA VAL A 118 3.20 1.96 0.23
C VAL A 118 2.97 0.50 0.57
N HIS A 119 3.68 -0.40 -0.12
CA HIS A 119 3.47 -1.84 0.03
C HIS A 119 4.04 -2.40 1.36
N GLY A 120 3.63 -3.62 1.68
CA GLY A 120 4.06 -4.36 2.86
C GLY A 120 5.32 -5.21 2.69
N TYR A 121 5.51 -6.08 3.68
CA TYR A 121 6.55 -7.10 3.77
C TYR A 121 6.48 -8.11 2.62
N ASN A 122 7.62 -8.68 2.22
CA ASN A 122 7.70 -9.77 1.24
C ASN A 122 7.05 -9.40 -0.10
N ASN A 123 7.36 -8.20 -0.63
CA ASN A 123 6.85 -7.72 -1.91
C ASN A 123 7.99 -7.41 -2.89
N THR A 124 7.88 -7.91 -4.11
CA THR A 124 8.65 -7.42 -5.26
C THR A 124 8.01 -6.16 -5.84
N LEU A 125 8.69 -5.51 -6.79
CA LEU A 125 8.10 -4.41 -7.55
C LEU A 125 6.83 -4.86 -8.31
N SER A 126 6.83 -6.08 -8.86
CA SER A 126 5.66 -6.62 -9.57
C SER A 126 4.46 -6.78 -8.66
N ASP A 127 4.64 -7.35 -7.46
CA ASP A 127 3.55 -7.52 -6.49
C ASP A 127 2.94 -6.17 -6.12
N ALA A 128 3.80 -5.18 -5.83
CA ALA A 128 3.38 -3.85 -5.41
C ALA A 128 2.66 -3.09 -6.55
N LEU A 129 3.17 -3.21 -7.78
CA LEU A 129 2.60 -2.57 -8.96
C LEU A 129 1.23 -3.12 -9.30
N TYR A 130 1.10 -4.44 -9.47
CA TYR A 130 -0.18 -5.06 -9.85
C TYR A 130 -1.21 -4.95 -8.74
N ARG A 131 -0.79 -5.09 -7.47
CA ARG A 131 -1.71 -4.85 -6.34
C ARG A 131 -2.23 -3.42 -6.33
N PHE A 132 -1.40 -2.42 -6.60
CA PHE A 132 -1.89 -1.06 -6.63
C PHE A 132 -2.79 -0.77 -7.84
N ALA A 133 -2.49 -1.36 -9.01
CA ALA A 133 -3.37 -1.28 -10.17
C ALA A 133 -4.74 -1.89 -9.88
N GLN A 134 -4.78 -3.05 -9.24
CA GLN A 134 -6.00 -3.71 -8.79
C GLN A 134 -6.76 -2.85 -7.79
N ILE A 135 -6.12 -2.35 -6.74
CA ILE A 135 -6.74 -1.45 -5.75
C ILE A 135 -7.36 -0.23 -6.45
N LYS A 136 -6.61 0.41 -7.35
CA LYS A 136 -7.08 1.60 -8.07
C LYS A 136 -8.30 1.29 -8.92
N ASN A 137 -8.27 0.17 -9.64
CA ASN A 137 -9.39 -0.30 -10.46
C ASN A 137 -10.63 -0.59 -9.60
N ASP A 138 -10.45 -1.38 -8.56
CA ASP A 138 -11.54 -1.96 -7.77
C ASP A 138 -12.20 -0.95 -6.85
N PHE A 139 -11.44 -0.01 -6.31
CA PHE A 139 -11.96 1.11 -5.53
C PHE A 139 -12.46 2.26 -6.41
N GLY A 140 -12.29 2.19 -7.74
CA GLY A 140 -12.69 3.28 -8.65
C GLY A 140 -11.89 4.57 -8.44
N VAL A 141 -10.63 4.46 -7.98
CA VAL A 141 -9.79 5.63 -7.70
C VAL A 141 -9.36 6.30 -9.02
N THR A 142 -9.85 7.52 -9.24
CA THR A 142 -9.48 8.31 -10.43
C THR A 142 -8.35 9.30 -10.20
N ALA A 143 -8.01 9.56 -8.95
CA ALA A 143 -6.89 10.45 -8.61
C ALA A 143 -5.57 9.90 -9.17
N PRO A 144 -4.60 10.79 -9.49
CA PRO A 144 -3.25 10.37 -9.84
C PRO A 144 -2.65 9.40 -8.82
N ALA A 145 -1.98 8.37 -9.30
CA ALA A 145 -1.52 7.24 -8.51
C ALA A 145 0.02 7.16 -8.50
N ALA A 146 0.60 7.21 -7.31
CA ALA A 146 2.02 7.02 -7.08
C ALA A 146 2.26 5.77 -6.20
N LEU A 147 3.31 5.03 -6.49
CA LEU A 147 3.77 3.89 -5.71
C LEU A 147 5.15 4.20 -5.13
N TYR A 148 5.30 4.12 -3.82
CA TYR A 148 6.60 4.05 -3.20
C TYR A 148 6.97 2.59 -2.93
N SER A 149 7.92 2.06 -3.72
CA SER A 149 8.39 0.68 -3.59
C SER A 149 9.76 0.62 -2.92
N TRP A 150 9.77 0.34 -1.63
CA TRP A 150 10.98 0.15 -0.85
C TRP A 150 11.59 -1.25 -1.09
N PRO A 151 12.90 -1.46 -0.82
CA PRO A 151 13.61 -2.68 -1.21
C PRO A 151 13.38 -3.84 -0.22
N SER A 152 12.11 -4.28 -0.09
CA SER A 152 11.76 -5.56 0.52
C SER A 152 12.47 -6.71 -0.22
N ALA A 153 12.92 -7.71 0.53
CA ALA A 153 13.58 -8.90 -0.01
C ALA A 153 12.70 -9.71 -0.98
N GLY A 154 11.36 -9.57 -0.90
CA GLY A 154 10.47 -10.46 -1.64
C GLY A 154 10.61 -11.92 -1.23
N ASP A 155 11.11 -12.17 -0.02
CA ASP A 155 11.29 -13.51 0.57
C ASP A 155 10.58 -13.59 1.94
N PRO A 156 9.70 -14.57 2.17
CA PRO A 156 9.00 -14.78 3.45
C PRO A 156 9.92 -15.16 4.63
N ARG A 157 11.19 -15.47 4.39
CA ARG A 157 12.21 -15.67 5.43
C ARG A 157 12.91 -14.37 5.83
N GLY A 158 12.77 -13.33 5.00
CA GLY A 158 13.47 -12.07 5.14
C GLY A 158 12.86 -11.08 6.14
N TYR A 159 12.02 -11.51 7.09
CA TYR A 159 11.30 -10.59 7.98
C TYR A 159 12.21 -9.63 8.74
N ALA A 160 13.29 -10.13 9.35
CA ALA A 160 14.26 -9.29 10.05
C ALA A 160 14.98 -8.31 9.11
N TYR A 161 15.34 -8.77 7.91
CA TYR A 161 15.95 -7.91 6.89
C TYR A 161 14.98 -6.80 6.45
N ASP A 162 13.71 -7.12 6.25
CA ASP A 162 12.69 -6.16 5.84
C ASP A 162 12.36 -5.15 6.95
N ARG A 163 12.44 -5.53 8.23
CA ARG A 163 12.34 -4.61 9.38
C ARG A 163 13.43 -3.51 9.34
N ASP A 164 14.64 -3.84 8.91
CA ASP A 164 15.70 -2.87 8.74
C ASP A 164 15.57 -2.12 7.40
N SER A 165 15.21 -2.83 6.32
CA SER A 165 15.07 -2.25 4.98
C SER A 165 13.96 -1.20 4.92
N VAL A 166 12.87 -1.42 5.65
CA VAL A 166 11.77 -0.46 5.71
C VAL A 166 12.24 0.84 6.38
N LEU A 167 12.98 0.76 7.51
CA LEU A 167 13.51 1.95 8.18
C LEU A 167 14.64 2.61 7.40
N PHE A 168 15.45 1.84 6.67
CA PHE A 168 16.44 2.36 5.73
C PHE A 168 15.78 3.22 4.64
N ALA A 169 14.61 2.82 4.16
CA ALA A 169 13.85 3.53 3.12
C ALA A 169 13.08 4.77 3.62
N ARG A 170 13.24 5.17 4.88
CA ARG A 170 12.48 6.27 5.49
C ARG A 170 12.76 7.63 4.85
N ASP A 171 14.02 8.01 4.71
CA ASP A 171 14.39 9.34 4.20
C ASP A 171 13.97 9.50 2.73
N ASP A 172 14.12 8.45 1.93
CA ASP A 172 13.68 8.40 0.53
C ASP A 172 12.15 8.47 0.38
N MET A 173 11.39 7.90 1.32
CA MET A 173 9.93 8.05 1.33
C MET A 173 9.53 9.48 1.67
N GLU A 174 10.22 10.11 2.64
CA GLU A 174 10.01 11.53 2.95
C GLU A 174 10.32 12.42 1.74
N GLU A 175 11.43 12.16 1.02
CA GLU A 175 11.76 12.85 -0.23
C GLU A 175 10.66 12.68 -1.27
N THR A 176 10.12 11.46 -1.42
CA THR A 176 9.00 11.17 -2.33
C THR A 176 7.75 11.95 -1.93
N LEU A 177 7.41 12.03 -0.65
CA LEU A 177 6.27 12.83 -0.19
C LEU A 177 6.50 14.32 -0.46
N ARG A 178 7.68 14.86 -0.15
CA ARG A 178 8.04 16.26 -0.44
C ARG A 178 7.92 16.57 -1.93
N LEU A 179 8.37 15.65 -2.77
CA LEU A 179 8.26 15.76 -4.22
C LEU A 179 6.78 15.86 -4.64
N LEU A 180 5.94 14.92 -4.22
CA LEU A 180 4.53 14.86 -4.58
C LEU A 180 3.71 16.01 -4.00
N SER A 181 4.11 16.56 -2.85
CA SER A 181 3.40 17.62 -2.13
C SER A 181 3.88 19.05 -2.44
N GLN A 182 4.57 19.26 -3.56
CA GLN A 182 5.03 20.59 -3.95
C GLN A 182 3.86 21.53 -4.29
N GLY A 183 4.07 22.84 -4.12
CA GLY A 183 3.03 23.84 -4.36
C GLY A 183 1.83 23.62 -3.42
N ASN A 184 0.65 23.41 -4.01
CA ASN A 184 -0.61 23.14 -3.30
C ASN A 184 -1.09 21.69 -3.42
N ASP A 185 -0.29 20.81 -4.00
CA ASP A 185 -0.64 19.40 -4.17
C ASP A 185 -0.62 18.69 -2.82
N LYS A 186 -1.52 17.72 -2.67
CA LYS A 186 -1.76 16.94 -1.47
C LYS A 186 -1.55 15.46 -1.75
N VAL A 187 -1.25 14.71 -0.70
CA VAL A 187 -1.02 13.27 -0.78
C VAL A 187 -1.94 12.55 0.18
N PHE A 188 -2.76 11.64 -0.35
CA PHE A 188 -3.46 10.64 0.45
C PHE A 188 -2.60 9.38 0.50
N ILE A 189 -2.26 8.90 1.70
CA ILE A 189 -1.38 7.74 1.86
C ILE A 189 -2.21 6.49 2.12
N LEU A 190 -2.08 5.49 1.27
CA LEU A 190 -2.57 4.13 1.49
C LEU A 190 -1.39 3.21 1.76
N ALA A 191 -1.31 2.64 2.95
CA ALA A 191 -0.13 1.86 3.36
C ALA A 191 -0.53 0.50 3.90
N HIS A 192 0.14 -0.57 3.46
CA HIS A 192 -0.17 -1.95 3.89
C HIS A 192 0.92 -2.51 4.80
N SER A 193 0.53 -3.20 5.88
CA SER A 193 1.43 -4.01 6.71
C SER A 193 2.68 -3.23 7.18
N MET A 194 3.89 -3.66 6.86
CA MET A 194 5.13 -2.92 7.14
C MET A 194 5.21 -1.53 6.48
N GLY A 195 4.55 -1.31 5.35
CA GLY A 195 4.42 0.01 4.74
C GLY A 195 3.67 1.00 5.63
N ALA A 196 2.75 0.52 6.47
CA ALA A 196 2.10 1.34 7.49
C ALA A 196 3.09 1.76 8.59
N HIS A 197 3.97 0.85 9.00
CA HIS A 197 5.05 1.18 9.94
C HIS A 197 5.98 2.26 9.38
N LEU A 198 6.36 2.14 8.11
CA LEU A 198 7.15 3.16 7.41
C LEU A 198 6.46 4.52 7.39
N THR A 199 5.17 4.50 7.03
CA THR A 199 4.35 5.72 6.95
C THR A 199 4.34 6.46 8.28
N MET A 200 4.08 5.75 9.38
CA MET A 200 4.10 6.36 10.72
C MET A 200 5.46 6.90 11.10
N GLU A 201 6.54 6.21 10.74
CA GLU A 201 7.89 6.66 11.04
C GLU A 201 8.28 7.92 10.23
N VAL A 202 7.87 8.02 8.96
CA VAL A 202 8.10 9.21 8.13
C VAL A 202 7.30 10.41 8.63
N LEU A 203 6.01 10.22 9.00
CA LEU A 203 5.19 11.29 9.57
C LEU A 203 5.77 11.77 10.91
N ARG A 204 6.20 10.84 11.76
CA ARG A 204 6.90 11.15 13.01
C ARG A 204 8.19 11.91 12.76
N GLN A 205 9.01 11.48 11.80
CA GLN A 205 10.25 12.16 11.44
C GLN A 205 10.00 13.60 10.97
N ALA A 206 9.00 13.81 10.10
CA ALA A 206 8.60 15.12 9.65
C ALA A 206 8.16 16.03 10.82
N ALA A 207 7.38 15.49 11.77
CA ALA A 207 6.95 16.21 12.96
C ALA A 207 8.14 16.62 13.85
N LEU A 208 9.07 15.70 14.12
CA LEU A 208 10.27 15.98 14.91
C LEU A 208 11.21 16.99 14.26
N ARG A 209 11.25 17.03 12.92
CA ARG A 209 11.96 18.06 12.14
C ARG A 209 11.21 19.39 12.10
N GLY A 210 10.00 19.47 12.67
CA GLY A 210 9.16 20.67 12.63
C GLY A 210 8.55 20.96 11.26
N ASP A 211 8.49 19.99 10.35
CA ASP A 211 7.98 20.19 8.99
C ASP A 211 6.46 20.18 8.92
N LYS A 212 5.88 21.26 9.44
CA LYS A 212 4.43 21.51 9.38
C LYS A 212 3.91 21.62 7.95
N ARG A 213 4.76 22.04 7.00
CA ARG A 213 4.36 22.17 5.60
C ARG A 213 4.06 20.80 5.03
N LEU A 214 5.00 19.85 5.13
CA LEU A 214 4.79 18.48 4.66
C LEU A 214 3.55 17.84 5.30
N LEU A 215 3.44 17.92 6.64
CA LEU A 215 2.30 17.35 7.37
C LEU A 215 0.95 17.93 6.91
N SER A 216 0.88 19.24 6.65
CA SER A 216 -0.34 19.91 6.17
C SER A 216 -0.74 19.52 4.74
N ARG A 217 0.18 18.91 3.98
CA ARG A 217 -0.09 18.39 2.63
C ARG A 217 -0.52 16.94 2.63
N ILE A 218 -0.43 16.23 3.75
CA ILE A 218 -1.00 14.90 3.87
C ILE A 218 -2.50 15.06 4.08
N SER A 219 -3.28 14.68 3.06
CA SER A 219 -4.72 14.88 3.06
C SER A 219 -5.50 13.78 3.74
N GLY A 220 -4.84 12.67 4.07
CA GLY A 220 -5.40 11.53 4.78
C GLY A 220 -4.44 10.36 4.78
N VAL A 221 -4.68 9.42 5.69
CA VAL A 221 -3.91 8.18 5.83
C VAL A 221 -4.88 7.02 6.04
N ALA A 222 -4.72 5.96 5.25
CA ALA A 222 -5.35 4.67 5.47
C ALA A 222 -4.28 3.60 5.67
N LEU A 223 -4.24 2.99 6.85
CA LEU A 223 -3.33 1.91 7.20
C LEU A 223 -4.08 0.57 7.11
N MET A 224 -3.66 -0.29 6.19
CA MET A 224 -4.27 -1.60 5.98
C MET A 224 -3.48 -2.68 6.69
N SER A 225 -4.12 -3.37 7.64
CA SER A 225 -3.52 -4.45 8.43
C SER A 225 -2.13 -4.09 8.97
N PRO A 226 -1.98 -2.94 9.67
CA PRO A 226 -0.67 -2.42 10.04
C PRO A 226 0.14 -3.39 10.90
N ASP A 227 1.35 -3.70 10.45
CA ASP A 227 2.36 -4.42 11.23
C ASP A 227 3.09 -3.44 12.16
N ILE A 228 2.37 -2.91 13.16
CA ILE A 228 2.90 -1.96 14.15
C ILE A 228 2.55 -2.46 15.55
N ASP A 229 3.46 -2.30 16.52
CA ASP A 229 3.10 -2.50 17.93
C ASP A 229 2.15 -1.37 18.36
N PRO A 230 1.01 -1.65 18.99
CA PRO A 230 0.10 -0.58 19.41
C PRO A 230 0.71 0.50 20.33
N ASP A 231 1.69 0.14 21.18
CA ASP A 231 2.38 1.12 22.04
C ASP A 231 3.32 1.99 21.20
N LEU A 232 3.97 1.38 20.20
CA LEU A 232 4.79 2.10 19.24
C LEU A 232 3.93 3.06 18.41
N PHE A 233 2.77 2.59 17.92
CA PHE A 233 1.83 3.43 17.20
C PHE A 233 1.40 4.65 18.04
N ARG A 234 1.05 4.43 19.31
CA ARG A 234 0.72 5.54 20.23
C ARG A 234 1.88 6.50 20.39
N LYS A 235 3.11 6.01 20.64
CA LYS A 235 4.29 6.89 20.73
C LYS A 235 4.58 7.64 19.44
N GLN A 236 4.32 7.04 18.29
CA GLN A 236 4.44 7.71 17.00
C GLN A 236 3.36 8.78 16.84
N ALA A 237 2.10 8.47 17.15
CA ALA A 237 0.99 9.42 17.11
C ALA A 237 1.21 10.61 18.05
N ASP A 238 1.63 10.37 19.30
CA ASP A 238 1.95 11.40 20.28
C ASP A 238 3.06 12.34 19.76
N ALA A 239 4.09 11.79 19.12
CA ALA A 239 5.19 12.58 18.55
C ALA A 239 4.77 13.36 17.28
N ILE A 240 3.82 12.84 16.51
CA ILE A 240 3.22 13.56 15.38
C ILE A 240 2.32 14.71 15.87
N GLY A 241 1.66 14.51 17.01
CA GLY A 241 0.66 15.43 17.56
C GLY A 241 -0.65 15.30 16.79
N THR A 242 -0.98 16.29 15.96
CA THR A 242 -2.20 16.25 15.15
C THR A 242 -2.02 15.33 13.95
N LEU A 243 -2.62 14.15 14.00
CA LEU A 243 -2.63 13.20 12.89
C LEU A 243 -3.36 13.79 11.66
N PRO A 244 -2.87 13.57 10.43
CA PRO A 244 -3.59 13.91 9.20
C PRO A 244 -4.99 13.29 9.18
N GLN A 245 -6.01 14.05 8.77
CA GLN A 245 -7.39 13.56 8.74
C GLN A 245 -7.91 13.46 7.30
N PRO A 246 -8.57 12.34 6.93
CA PRO A 246 -8.94 11.21 7.80
C PRO A 246 -7.71 10.37 8.19
N PHE A 247 -7.76 9.75 9.36
CA PHE A 247 -6.80 8.71 9.75
C PHE A 247 -7.53 7.40 10.00
N VAL A 248 -7.44 6.46 9.08
CA VAL A 248 -8.20 5.21 9.13
C VAL A 248 -7.27 4.00 9.25
N ILE A 249 -7.67 3.03 10.07
CA ILE A 249 -6.96 1.78 10.28
C ILE A 249 -7.90 0.63 9.93
N PHE A 250 -7.54 -0.16 8.94
CA PHE A 250 -8.26 -1.39 8.61
C PHE A 250 -7.65 -2.55 9.39
N THR A 251 -8.49 -3.27 10.12
CA THR A 251 -8.10 -4.39 10.96
C THR A 251 -8.81 -5.67 10.53
N SER A 252 -8.22 -6.80 10.92
CA SER A 252 -8.81 -8.13 10.83
C SER A 252 -8.31 -8.94 12.02
N ARG A 253 -9.22 -9.35 12.90
CA ARG A 253 -8.91 -10.14 14.11
C ARG A 253 -8.31 -11.50 13.73
N GLU A 254 -8.75 -12.04 12.60
CA GLU A 254 -8.32 -13.32 12.03
C GLU A 254 -7.06 -13.22 11.17
N ASP A 255 -6.37 -12.07 11.13
CA ASP A 255 -5.12 -11.93 10.40
C ASP A 255 -4.04 -12.90 10.91
N ARG A 256 -3.81 -13.95 10.12
CA ARG A 256 -2.90 -15.05 10.45
C ARG A 256 -1.45 -14.64 10.27
N ALA A 257 -1.15 -13.74 9.34
CA ALA A 257 0.20 -13.25 9.12
C ALA A 257 0.68 -12.43 10.32
N LEU A 258 -0.14 -11.47 10.77
CA LEU A 258 0.14 -10.71 11.98
C LEU A 258 0.08 -11.58 13.24
N GLY A 259 -0.70 -12.67 13.23
CA GLY A 259 -0.69 -13.67 14.30
C GLY A 259 0.65 -14.38 14.45
N LEU A 260 1.25 -14.81 13.34
CA LEU A 260 2.60 -15.40 13.32
C LEU A 260 3.65 -14.38 13.78
N ILE A 261 3.56 -13.14 13.28
CA ILE A 261 4.48 -12.06 13.68
C ILE A 261 4.37 -11.81 15.19
N SER A 262 3.14 -11.68 15.71
CA SER A 262 2.89 -11.52 17.14
C SER A 262 3.58 -12.62 17.94
N PHE A 263 3.48 -13.89 17.51
CA PHE A 263 4.14 -15.01 18.18
C PHE A 263 5.66 -14.85 18.23
N ILE A 264 6.30 -14.41 17.14
CA ILE A 264 7.75 -14.25 17.03
C ILE A 264 8.25 -13.01 17.81
N THR A 265 7.46 -11.94 17.87
CA THR A 265 7.87 -10.64 18.46
C THR A 265 7.42 -10.45 19.91
N GLY A 266 7.13 -11.51 20.66
CA GLY A 266 6.80 -11.42 22.09
C GLY A 266 5.32 -11.52 22.45
N ARG A 267 4.50 -12.12 21.58
CA ARG A 267 3.09 -12.52 21.78
C ARG A 267 2.07 -11.40 21.98
N LYS A 268 2.46 -10.12 21.85
CA LYS A 268 1.52 -8.99 21.83
C LYS A 268 0.86 -8.86 20.45
N ALA A 269 -0.44 -8.60 20.43
CA ALA A 269 -1.18 -8.35 19.19
C ALA A 269 -0.66 -7.10 18.46
N ARG A 270 -0.54 -7.19 17.13
CA ARG A 270 -0.21 -6.06 16.25
C ARG A 270 -1.42 -5.17 16.02
N LEU A 271 -1.19 -3.92 15.63
CA LEU A 271 -2.23 -2.90 15.40
C LEU A 271 -3.29 -3.37 14.40
N GLY A 272 -2.91 -4.11 13.35
CA GLY A 272 -3.86 -4.67 12.38
C GLY A 272 -4.77 -5.78 12.92
N ARG A 273 -4.53 -6.29 14.13
CA ARG A 273 -5.33 -7.32 14.80
C ARG A 273 -6.14 -6.82 15.99
N LEU A 274 -6.21 -5.49 16.17
CA LEU A 274 -7.01 -4.95 17.27
C LEU A 274 -8.47 -5.40 17.15
N ASP A 275 -8.99 -5.89 18.26
CA ASP A 275 -10.38 -6.30 18.45
C ASP A 275 -11.21 -5.25 19.20
N SER A 276 -10.56 -4.18 19.66
CA SER A 276 -11.17 -3.09 20.41
C SER A 276 -10.46 -1.76 20.13
N ALA A 277 -11.22 -0.66 20.21
CA ALA A 277 -10.69 0.69 20.06
C ALA A 277 -9.86 1.16 21.27
N GLU A 278 -9.81 0.38 22.35
CA GLU A 278 -9.21 0.78 23.62
C GLU A 278 -7.72 1.13 23.48
N GLN A 279 -6.99 0.39 22.65
CA GLN A 279 -5.56 0.62 22.42
C GLN A 279 -5.27 1.92 21.65
N VAL A 280 -6.24 2.46 20.92
CA VAL A 280 -6.15 3.75 20.23
C VAL A 280 -7.04 4.82 20.86
N LYS A 281 -7.60 4.57 22.05
CA LYS A 281 -8.41 5.54 22.78
C LYS A 281 -7.67 6.86 22.98
N GLY A 282 -8.38 7.97 22.77
CA GLY A 282 -7.81 9.32 22.85
C GLY A 282 -7.01 9.75 21.61
N LEU A 283 -6.83 8.89 20.62
CA LEU A 283 -6.31 9.26 19.31
C LEU A 283 -7.48 9.54 18.36
N ASN A 284 -7.36 10.57 17.54
CA ASN A 284 -8.34 10.87 16.49
C ASN A 284 -8.12 9.96 15.28
N VAL A 285 -8.52 8.68 15.40
CA VAL A 285 -8.41 7.65 14.37
C VAL A 285 -9.72 6.86 14.26
N SER A 286 -10.05 6.42 13.04
CA SER A 286 -11.15 5.48 12.79
C SER A 286 -10.60 4.06 12.65
N LEU A 287 -11.19 3.08 13.32
CA LEU A 287 -10.94 1.67 13.03
C LEU A 287 -12.07 1.09 12.18
N MET A 288 -11.70 0.26 11.21
CA MET A 288 -12.63 -0.52 10.40
C MET A 288 -12.26 -1.98 10.48
N ASP A 289 -13.15 -2.77 11.09
CA ASP A 289 -12.97 -4.21 11.22
C ASP A 289 -13.52 -4.93 9.99
N PHE A 290 -12.63 -5.61 9.25
CA PHE A 290 -12.96 -6.42 8.07
C PHE A 290 -13.02 -7.92 8.37
N THR A 291 -12.97 -8.34 9.64
CA THR A 291 -12.94 -9.75 10.06
C THR A 291 -14.05 -10.56 9.38
N GLU A 292 -15.30 -10.11 9.49
CA GLU A 292 -16.48 -10.82 8.96
C GLU A 292 -16.58 -10.76 7.43
N LEU A 293 -15.70 -10.00 6.77
CA LEU A 293 -15.66 -9.85 5.32
C LEU A 293 -14.59 -10.74 4.68
N GLY A 294 -13.81 -11.47 5.48
CA GLY A 294 -12.79 -12.43 5.05
C GLY A 294 -13.37 -13.76 4.56
N GLY A 295 -14.31 -13.76 3.62
CA GLY A 295 -14.96 -14.97 3.08
C GLY A 295 -14.15 -15.75 2.04
N GLU A 296 -14.81 -16.66 1.32
CA GLU A 296 -14.23 -17.37 0.16
C GLU A 296 -13.74 -16.38 -0.92
N GLY A 297 -12.63 -16.71 -1.58
CA GLY A 297 -12.01 -15.84 -2.60
C GLY A 297 -11.15 -14.70 -2.07
N SER A 298 -11.10 -14.48 -0.75
CA SER A 298 -10.19 -13.52 -0.11
C SER A 298 -8.82 -14.13 0.20
N ASP A 299 -7.85 -13.27 0.55
CA ASP A 299 -6.53 -13.66 1.04
C ASP A 299 -6.61 -14.76 2.12
N PRO A 300 -6.01 -15.95 1.92
CA PRO A 300 -6.02 -17.05 2.88
C PRO A 300 -5.38 -16.72 4.25
N LEU A 301 -4.47 -15.75 4.28
CA LEU A 301 -3.86 -15.26 5.51
C LEU A 301 -4.72 -14.22 6.23
N LYS A 302 -5.81 -13.75 5.61
CA LYS A 302 -6.67 -12.67 6.10
C LYS A 302 -5.90 -11.37 6.41
N HIS A 303 -4.75 -11.18 5.77
CA HIS A 303 -3.87 -10.03 5.96
C HIS A 303 -4.18 -8.89 5.00
N SER A 304 -4.86 -9.17 3.90
CA SER A 304 -5.21 -8.20 2.86
C SER A 304 -6.70 -8.20 2.54
N VAL A 305 -7.57 -8.52 3.51
CA VAL A 305 -9.02 -8.67 3.30
C VAL A 305 -9.63 -7.43 2.65
N ALA A 306 -9.26 -6.23 3.11
CA ALA A 306 -9.77 -4.95 2.62
C ALA A 306 -9.63 -4.75 1.10
N VAL A 307 -8.67 -5.42 0.47
CA VAL A 307 -8.37 -5.30 -0.97
C VAL A 307 -8.54 -6.62 -1.74
N THR A 308 -8.82 -7.73 -1.06
CA THR A 308 -8.96 -9.06 -1.68
C THR A 308 -10.35 -9.65 -1.54
N SER A 309 -11.16 -9.20 -0.58
CA SER A 309 -12.55 -9.62 -0.46
C SER A 309 -13.45 -8.73 -1.33
N PRO A 310 -14.23 -9.28 -2.28
CA PRO A 310 -15.18 -8.49 -3.07
C PRO A 310 -16.17 -7.70 -2.22
N LEU A 311 -16.60 -8.25 -1.07
CA LEU A 311 -17.49 -7.57 -0.14
C LEU A 311 -16.79 -6.38 0.55
N ALA A 312 -15.56 -6.59 1.03
CA ALA A 312 -14.77 -5.53 1.65
C ALA A 312 -14.46 -4.40 0.66
N VAL A 313 -14.08 -4.76 -0.57
CA VAL A 313 -13.87 -3.80 -1.65
C VAL A 313 -15.15 -3.02 -1.93
N GLY A 314 -16.31 -3.70 -2.01
CA GLY A 314 -17.60 -3.04 -2.23
C GLY A 314 -17.93 -2.02 -1.14
N VAL A 315 -17.66 -2.34 0.13
CA VAL A 315 -17.82 -1.40 1.25
C VAL A 315 -16.92 -0.19 1.07
N VAL A 316 -15.61 -0.39 0.86
CA VAL A 316 -14.66 0.72 0.71
C VAL A 316 -15.02 1.58 -0.50
N ARG A 317 -15.31 0.96 -1.65
CA ARG A 317 -15.73 1.67 -2.86
C ARG A 317 -16.99 2.50 -2.62
N GLY A 318 -18.01 1.95 -1.96
CA GLY A 318 -19.23 2.70 -1.63
C GLY A 318 -18.95 3.93 -0.76
N MET A 319 -18.02 3.83 0.20
CA MET A 319 -17.60 4.96 1.03
C MET A 319 -16.89 6.04 0.20
N ILE A 320 -16.04 5.64 -0.75
CA ILE A 320 -15.33 6.54 -1.67
C ILE A 320 -16.32 7.27 -2.58
N GLU A 321 -17.26 6.55 -3.17
CA GLU A 321 -18.29 7.10 -4.06
C GLU A 321 -19.18 8.12 -3.33
N GLN A 322 -19.59 7.81 -2.10
CA GLN A 322 -20.35 8.74 -1.25
C GLN A 322 -19.54 10.01 -0.92
N ALA A 323 -18.24 9.87 -0.64
CA ALA A 323 -17.38 11.02 -0.39
C ALA A 323 -17.25 11.92 -1.63
N GLY A 324 -17.07 11.33 -2.81
CA GLY A 324 -16.96 12.06 -4.08
C GLY A 324 -18.26 12.77 -4.50
N ALA A 325 -19.42 12.19 -4.23
CA ALA A 325 -20.72 12.77 -4.58
C ALA A 325 -21.07 14.04 -3.76
N GLY A 326 -20.51 14.17 -2.55
CA GLY A 326 -20.74 15.33 -1.68
C GLY A 326 -19.84 16.55 -1.94
N GLY A 327 -19.00 16.52 -2.99
CA GLY A 327 -18.00 17.58 -3.24
C GLY A 327 -16.94 17.70 -2.13
N SER A 328 -16.83 16.68 -1.28
CA SER A 328 -16.03 16.64 -0.05
C SER A 328 -14.91 15.61 -0.16
N ARG A 329 -13.93 15.68 0.73
CA ARG A 329 -12.68 14.92 0.61
C ARG A 329 -12.95 13.45 0.94
N PHE A 330 -12.15 12.55 0.37
CA PHE A 330 -12.21 11.09 0.53
C PHE A 330 -12.43 10.59 1.99
N GLY A 331 -12.06 11.40 2.99
CA GLY A 331 -12.19 11.06 4.40
C GLY A 331 -13.45 11.44 5.14
N ASP A 332 -14.30 12.29 4.57
CA ASP A 332 -15.37 12.93 5.35
C ASP A 332 -16.50 11.95 5.74
N TYR A 333 -16.48 10.72 5.21
CA TYR A 333 -17.53 9.71 5.40
C TYR A 333 -17.01 8.35 5.92
N MET A 334 -15.74 8.26 6.34
CA MET A 334 -15.11 7.03 6.86
C MET A 334 -15.27 6.85 8.38
N VAL A 335 -16.34 7.37 8.99
CA VAL A 335 -16.39 7.53 10.47
C VAL A 335 -17.56 6.77 11.11
N LEU A 336 -17.24 5.65 11.77
CA LEU A 336 -17.92 5.30 13.01
C LEU A 336 -17.31 6.21 14.09
N LYS A 337 -18.03 7.25 14.51
CA LYS A 337 -17.56 8.14 15.58
C LYS A 337 -17.60 7.34 16.88
N ALA A 338 -16.45 7.08 17.49
CA ALA A 338 -16.43 6.82 18.92
C ALA A 338 -16.82 8.13 19.60
N THR A 339 -17.97 8.15 20.25
CA THR A 339 -18.40 9.26 21.10
C THR A 339 -17.33 9.49 22.19
N PRO A 340 -17.03 10.75 22.57
CA PRO A 340 -15.98 11.09 23.54
C PRO A 340 -16.00 10.27 24.83
#